data_AF-A0A959G8M4-F1
#
_entry.id   AF-A0A959G8M4-F1
#
_cell.length_a   1.000
_cell.length_b   1.000
_cell.length_c   1.000
_cell.angle_alpha   90.00
_cell.angle_beta   90.00
_cell.angle_gamma   90.00
#
_symmetry.space_group_name_H-M   'P 1'
#
loop_
_entity.id
_entity.type
_entity.pdbx_description
1 polymer ?
#
loop_
_entity_poly.entity_id
_entity_poly.type
_entity_poly.pdbx_seq_one_letter_code
_entity_poly.pdbx_strand_id
1 'polypeptide(L)'
;MSELKWNYREFLSFLLLYVSHIDMEYSPEEKKMIQSRLDVKTYDRLYNEFINMTDFQALQTIMSYKGVYFPTVDQKMELLDNVKKICFVDGEFASIEKEIMHFLEKLL
;
A
#
# COMPACT_ATOMS: atom_id res chain seq x y z
N MET A 1 -9.37 -15.80 -16.99
CA MET A 1 -8.67 -14.52 -16.80
C MET A 1 -9.29 -13.88 -15.58
N SER A 2 -8.58 -13.90 -14.45
CA SER A 2 -9.07 -13.28 -13.21
C SER A 2 -9.11 -11.78 -13.42
N GLU A 3 -10.30 -11.19 -13.43
CA GLU A 3 -10.46 -9.73 -13.39
C GLU A 3 -9.73 -9.23 -12.14
N LEU A 4 -8.68 -8.44 -12.34
CA LEU A 4 -8.00 -7.79 -11.22
C LEU A 4 -9.00 -6.83 -10.59
N LYS A 5 -9.43 -7.14 -9.36
CA LYS A 5 -10.39 -6.33 -8.61
C LYS A 5 -9.87 -4.89 -8.43
N TRP A 6 -8.55 -4.75 -8.28
CA TRP A 6 -7.87 -3.47 -8.09
C TRP A 6 -6.85 -3.21 -9.19
N ASN A 7 -6.87 -1.98 -9.70
CA ASN A 7 -5.80 -1.48 -10.56
C ASN A 7 -4.53 -1.18 -9.73
N TYR A 8 -3.41 -0.92 -10.40
CA TYR A 8 -2.12 -0.71 -9.73
C TYR A 8 -2.14 0.41 -8.68
N ARG A 9 -2.86 1.51 -8.94
CA ARG A 9 -2.98 2.63 -7.98
C ARG A 9 -3.78 2.22 -6.75
N GLU A 10 -4.88 1.48 -6.95
CA GLU A 10 -5.70 0.95 -5.86
C GLU A 10 -4.93 -0.07 -5.01
N PHE A 11 -4.14 -0.94 -5.65
CA PHE A 11 -3.27 -1.88 -4.94
C PHE A 11 -2.20 -1.15 -4.10
N LEU A 12 -1.52 -0.16 -4.68
CA LEU A 12 -0.55 0.67 -3.96
C LEU A 12 -1.18 1.38 -2.75
N SER A 13 -2.42 1.85 -2.92
CA SER A 13 -3.18 2.50 -1.86
C SER A 13 -3.51 1.55 -0.73
N PHE A 14 -3.95 0.34 -1.08
CA PHE A 14 -4.23 -0.70 -0.10
C PHE A 14 -2.96 -1.11 0.65
N LEU A 15 -1.82 -1.20 -0.04
CA LEU A 15 -0.52 -1.48 0.56
C LEU A 15 -0.11 -0.37 1.55
N LEU A 16 -0.24 0.90 1.14
CA LEU A 16 -0.02 2.06 1.99
C LEU A 16 -0.94 2.02 3.21
N LEU A 17 -2.23 1.70 3.03
CA LEU A 17 -3.21 1.61 4.10
C LEU A 17 -2.86 0.50 5.10
N TYR A 18 -2.47 -0.68 4.60
CA TYR A 18 -2.09 -1.83 5.40
C TYR A 18 -0.86 -1.51 6.27
N VAL A 19 0.19 -0.98 5.66
CA VAL A 19 1.39 -0.55 6.40
C VAL A 19 1.06 0.62 7.32
N SER A 20 0.12 1.50 6.92
CA SER A 20 -0.38 2.60 7.75
C SER A 20 -1.07 2.15 9.04
N HIS A 21 -1.64 0.95 9.02
CA HIS A 21 -2.38 0.41 10.14
C HIS A 21 -1.48 -0.37 11.09
N ILE A 22 -0.51 -1.10 10.54
CA ILE A 22 0.43 -1.90 11.34
C ILE A 22 1.33 -1.01 12.20
N ASP A 23 1.75 0.13 11.68
CA ASP A 23 2.76 0.93 12.38
C ASP A 23 2.18 1.77 13.53
N MET A 24 0.87 2.02 13.62
CA MET A 24 0.20 2.93 14.59
C MET A 24 0.78 4.37 14.75
N GLU A 25 1.97 4.68 14.20
CA GLU A 25 2.72 5.93 14.38
C GLU A 25 2.46 6.98 13.29
N TYR A 26 1.50 6.74 12.38
CA TYR A 26 1.22 7.73 11.34
C TYR A 26 0.52 8.97 11.86
N SER A 27 1.08 10.11 11.47
CA SER A 27 0.50 11.41 11.72
C SER A 27 -0.82 11.58 10.94
N PRO A 28 -1.80 12.31 11.49
CA PRO A 28 -3.03 12.67 10.77
C PRO A 28 -2.78 13.36 9.42
N GLU A 29 -1.67 14.08 9.31
CA GLU A 29 -1.19 14.77 8.12
C GLU A 29 -0.84 13.78 7.00
N GLU A 30 -0.12 12.70 7.33
CA GLU A 30 0.22 11.64 6.36
C GLU A 30 -1.04 10.92 5.84
N LYS A 31 -2.01 10.65 6.74
CA LYS A 31 -3.29 10.05 6.36
C LYS A 31 -4.08 10.94 5.38
N LYS A 32 -4.15 12.25 5.67
CA LYS A 32 -4.82 13.21 4.78
C LYS A 32 -4.14 13.33 3.42
N MET A 33 -2.83 13.16 3.36
CA MET A 33 -2.10 13.17 2.09
C MET A 33 -2.30 11.89 1.27
N ILE A 34 -2.39 10.71 1.89
CA ILE A 34 -2.81 9.49 1.18
C ILE A 34 -4.22 9.68 0.61
N GLN A 35 -5.11 10.28 1.40
CA GLN A 35 -6.46 10.64 0.97
C GLN A 35 -6.49 11.71 -0.13
N SER A 36 -5.51 12.61 -0.22
CA SER A 36 -5.48 13.66 -1.25
C SER A 36 -4.94 13.16 -2.60
N ARG A 37 -4.08 12.13 -2.58
CA ARG A 37 -3.54 11.48 -3.80
C ARG A 37 -4.49 10.46 -4.40
N LEU A 38 -5.52 10.10 -3.67
CA LEU A 38 -6.56 9.15 -4.06
C LEU A 38 -7.91 9.85 -4.15
N ASP A 39 -8.79 9.32 -4.99
CA ASP A 39 -10.18 9.72 -4.89
C ASP A 39 -10.70 9.28 -3.52
N VAL A 40 -11.31 10.20 -2.77
CA VAL A 40 -11.89 9.93 -1.44
C VAL A 40 -12.80 8.70 -1.49
N LYS A 41 -13.53 8.50 -2.60
CA LYS A 41 -14.39 7.33 -2.79
C LYS A 41 -13.60 6.03 -2.85
N THR A 42 -12.45 6.03 -3.52
CA THR A 42 -11.58 4.86 -3.63
C THR A 42 -10.92 4.57 -2.30
N TYR A 43 -10.43 5.59 -1.60
CA TYR A 43 -9.88 5.45 -0.26
C TYR A 43 -10.91 4.88 0.71
N ASP A 44 -12.10 5.47 0.79
CA ASP A 44 -13.17 5.01 1.69
C ASP A 44 -13.60 3.59 1.36
N ARG A 45 -13.65 3.22 0.08
CA ARG A 45 -13.96 1.83 -0.32
C ARG A 45 -12.88 0.87 0.19
N LEU A 46 -11.61 1.16 -0.09
CA LEU A 46 -10.48 0.32 0.33
C LEU A 46 -10.35 0.25 1.85
N TYR A 47 -10.55 1.37 2.54
CA TYR A 47 -10.55 1.44 4.00
C TYR A 47 -11.69 0.63 4.59
N ASN A 48 -12.91 0.77 4.07
CA ASN A 48 -14.04 -0.04 4.52
C ASN A 48 -13.80 -1.54 4.27
N GLU A 49 -13.22 -1.91 3.13
CA GLU A 49 -12.82 -3.30 2.89
C GLU A 49 -11.76 -3.76 3.91
N PHE A 50 -10.76 -2.92 4.19
CA PHE A 50 -9.67 -3.22 5.12
C PHE A 50 -10.13 -3.36 6.58
N ILE A 51 -10.98 -2.46 7.10
CA ILE A 51 -11.47 -2.56 8.50
C ILE A 51 -12.33 -3.80 8.73
N ASN A 52 -12.92 -4.34 7.66
CA ASN A 52 -13.71 -5.57 7.71
C ASN A 52 -12.85 -6.82 7.47
N MET A 53 -11.57 -6.65 7.13
CA MET A 53 -10.60 -7.73 6.96
C MET A 53 -9.77 -7.91 8.23
N THR A 54 -9.38 -9.15 8.52
CA THR A 54 -8.33 -9.43 9.51
C THR A 54 -6.95 -9.19 8.93
N ASP A 55 -5.93 -9.00 9.78
CA ASP A 55 -4.53 -8.85 9.33
C ASP A 55 -4.09 -9.95 8.36
N PHE A 56 -4.53 -11.19 8.63
CA PHE A 56 -4.26 -12.33 7.78
C PHE A 56 -4.95 -12.22 6.40
N GLN A 57 -6.21 -11.77 6.35
CA GLN A 57 -6.94 -11.58 5.10
C GLN A 57 -6.35 -10.44 4.26
N ALA A 58 -5.97 -9.34 4.90
CA ALA A 58 -5.32 -8.23 4.22
C ALA A 58 -3.96 -8.65 3.65
N LEU A 59 -3.17 -9.41 4.43
CA LEU A 59 -1.90 -9.98 3.96
C LEU A 59 -2.10 -10.95 2.79
N GLN A 60 -3.05 -11.88 2.89
CA GLN A 60 -3.41 -12.80 1.80
C GLN A 60 -3.83 -12.06 0.54
N THR A 61 -4.57 -10.96 0.70
CA THR A 61 -4.95 -10.10 -0.43
C THR A 61 -3.72 -9.50 -1.10
N ILE A 62 -2.79 -8.92 -0.34
CA ILE A 62 -1.52 -8.40 -0.88
C ILE A 62 -0.73 -9.50 -1.59
N MET A 63 -0.65 -10.69 -0.99
CA MET A 63 0.03 -11.84 -1.58
C MET A 63 -0.65 -12.34 -2.87
N SER A 64 -1.97 -12.23 -2.99
CA SER A 64 -2.67 -12.59 -4.23
C SER A 64 -2.26 -11.69 -5.41
N TYR A 65 -1.92 -10.43 -5.13
CA TYR A 65 -1.40 -9.47 -6.10
C TYR A 65 0.11 -9.60 -6.34
N LYS A 66 0.85 -10.38 -5.53
CA LYS A 66 2.27 -10.68 -5.76
C LYS A 66 2.50 -11.25 -7.16
N GLY A 67 1.67 -12.22 -7.57
CA GLY A 67 1.77 -12.82 -8.91
C GLY A 67 1.51 -11.86 -10.08
N VAL A 68 0.96 -10.68 -9.80
CA VAL A 68 0.50 -9.71 -10.80
C VAL A 68 1.41 -8.49 -10.85
N TYR A 69 1.71 -7.91 -9.69
CA TYR A 69 2.39 -6.62 -9.58
C TYR A 69 3.84 -6.71 -9.07
N PHE A 70 4.25 -7.83 -8.46
CA PHE A 70 5.61 -8.00 -7.93
C PHE A 70 6.04 -9.49 -7.80
N PRO A 71 6.00 -10.29 -8.88
CA PRO A 71 6.35 -11.71 -8.84
C PRO A 71 7.87 -11.94 -8.73
N THR A 72 8.69 -10.96 -9.14
CA THR A 72 10.15 -11.00 -9.08
C THR A 72 10.71 -9.95 -8.13
N VAL A 73 11.96 -10.13 -7.71
CA VAL A 73 12.68 -9.16 -6.88
C VAL A 73 12.80 -7.80 -7.59
N ASP A 74 13.03 -7.79 -8.91
CA ASP A 74 13.09 -6.54 -9.69
C ASP A 74 11.74 -5.79 -9.70
N GLN A 75 10.62 -6.48 -9.92
CA GLN A 75 9.30 -5.82 -9.90
C GLN A 75 8.91 -5.35 -8.49
N LYS A 76 9.38 -6.05 -7.45
CA LYS A 76 9.27 -5.59 -6.07
C LYS A 76 10.07 -4.29 -5.85
N MET A 77 11.28 -4.19 -6.39
CA MET A 77 12.06 -2.95 -6.36
C MET A 77 11.39 -1.82 -7.14
N GLU A 78 10.77 -2.14 -8.28
CA GLU A 78 9.99 -1.16 -9.06
C GLU A 78 8.75 -0.69 -8.30
N LEU A 79 8.04 -1.60 -7.61
CA LEU A 79 6.94 -1.25 -6.71
C LEU A 79 7.41 -0.30 -5.61
N LEU A 80 8.56 -0.58 -5.00
CA LEU A 80 9.18 0.30 -4.01
C LEU A 80 9.53 1.66 -4.60
N ASP A 81 10.12 1.71 -5.79
CA ASP A 81 10.47 2.96 -6.46
C ASP A 81 9.21 3.79 -6.82
N ASN A 82 8.11 3.12 -7.19
CA ASN A 82 6.83 3.78 -7.43
C ASN A 82 6.20 4.31 -6.14
N VAL A 83 6.23 3.54 -5.05
CA VAL A 83 5.83 4.04 -3.72
C VAL A 83 6.68 5.24 -3.34
N LYS A 84 8.01 5.16 -3.51
CA LYS A 84 8.94 6.26 -3.28
C LYS A 84 8.54 7.46 -4.11
N LYS A 85 8.34 7.35 -5.42
CA LYS A 85 7.89 8.46 -6.27
C LYS A 85 6.56 9.07 -5.81
N ILE A 86 5.65 8.27 -5.26
CA ILE A 86 4.38 8.75 -4.70
C ILE A 86 4.60 9.44 -3.35
N CYS A 87 5.56 9.02 -2.54
CA CYS A 87 5.87 9.58 -1.23
C CYS A 87 6.87 10.76 -1.27
N PHE A 88 7.83 10.78 -2.19
CA PHE A 88 8.95 11.74 -2.23
C PHE A 88 8.62 13.08 -2.86
N VAL A 89 7.37 13.31 -3.29
CA VAL A 89 6.99 14.58 -3.93
C VAL A 89 7.15 15.77 -2.98
N ASP A 90 7.10 15.56 -1.66
CA ASP A 90 7.24 16.64 -0.66
C ASP A 90 8.27 16.35 0.45
N GLY A 91 8.94 15.19 0.44
CA GLY A 91 9.99 14.83 1.42
C GLY A 91 9.49 14.50 2.84
N GLU A 92 8.18 14.56 3.10
CA GLU A 92 7.59 14.36 4.44
C GLU A 92 7.38 12.89 4.85
N PHE A 93 7.65 11.92 3.96
CA PHE A 93 7.14 10.54 4.09
C PHE A 93 8.21 9.46 4.31
N ALA A 94 9.34 9.84 4.92
CA ALA A 94 10.47 8.93 5.13
C ALA A 94 10.14 7.74 6.06
N SER A 95 9.15 7.87 6.94
CA SER A 95 8.71 6.79 7.85
C SER A 95 7.86 5.75 7.13
N ILE A 96 6.84 6.17 6.36
CA ILE A 96 6.04 5.27 5.48
C ILE A 96 6.94 4.43 4.58
N GLU A 97 7.94 5.08 3.97
CA GLU A 97 8.84 4.43 3.03
C GLU A 97 9.61 3.28 3.69
N LYS A 98 10.17 3.52 4.88
CA LYS A 98 10.93 2.51 5.63
C LYS A 98 10.05 1.34 6.03
N GLU A 99 8.82 1.60 6.45
CA GLU A 99 7.92 0.53 6.85
C GLU A 99 7.42 -0.29 5.68
N ILE A 100 7.11 0.34 4.53
CA ILE A 100 6.79 -0.41 3.31
C ILE A 100 7.97 -1.25 2.87
N MET A 101 9.19 -0.70 2.98
CA MET A 101 10.42 -1.43 2.69
C MET A 101 10.57 -2.63 3.62
N HIS A 102 10.46 -2.44 4.92
CA HIS A 102 10.56 -3.50 5.94
C HIS A 102 9.47 -4.56 5.78
N PHE A 103 8.24 -4.15 5.51
CA PHE A 103 7.12 -5.05 5.26
C PHE A 103 7.34 -5.90 4.01
N LEU A 104 7.73 -5.26 2.90
CA LEU A 104 8.01 -5.96 1.67
C LEU A 104 9.23 -6.88 1.83
N GLU A 105 10.27 -6.49 2.56
CA GLU A 105 11.41 -7.34 2.93
C GLU A 105 10.99 -8.56 3.76
N LYS A 106 10.13 -8.39 4.76
CA LYS A 106 9.57 -9.50 5.57
C LYS A 106 8.70 -10.48 4.78
N LEU A 107 8.16 -10.05 3.64
CA LEU A 107 7.36 -10.89 2.74
C LEU A 107 8.21 -11.85 1.87
N LEU A 108 9.54 -11.77 1.94
CA LEU A 108 10.49 -12.69 1.29
C LEU A 108 10.96 -13.81 2.22
#